data_AF-A0A8T2V0F8-F1
#
_entry.id   AF-A0A8T2V0F8-F1
#
_cell.length_a   1.000
_cell.length_b   1.000
_cell.length_c   1.000
_cell.angle_alpha   90.00
_cell.angle_beta   90.00
_cell.angle_gamma   90.00
#
_symmetry.space_group_name_H-M   'P 1'
#
loop_
_entity.id
_entity.type
_entity.pdbx_description
1 polymer ?
#
loop_
_entity_poly.entity_id
_entity_poly.type
_entity_poly.pdbx_seq_one_letter_code
_entity_poly.pdbx_strand_id
1 'polypeptide(L)'
;MLKGSARRKNSSVEIGGGFFSRTSSQIRFTSSGWLEALCQTTSSGTVPTSINLNFYLKNINGVLQFADSPPGNFMATARNVTLTPAQ
;
A
#
# COMPACT_ATOMS: atom_id res chain seq x y z
N MET A 1 -46.37 19.09 -14.83
CA MET A 1 -45.39 18.03 -15.18
C MET A 1 -43.99 18.64 -15.09
N LEU A 2 -43.23 18.34 -14.04
CA LEU A 2 -41.87 18.85 -13.85
C LEU A 2 -40.86 17.75 -14.26
N LYS A 3 -40.08 17.99 -15.32
CA LYS A 3 -38.98 17.11 -15.72
C LYS A 3 -37.77 17.40 -14.81
N GLY A 4 -37.55 16.56 -13.80
CA GLY A 4 -36.30 16.56 -13.05
C GLY A 4 -35.19 15.95 -13.90
N SER A 5 -34.26 16.76 -14.39
CA SER A 5 -33.02 16.25 -14.99
C SER A 5 -32.18 15.61 -13.88
N ALA A 6 -32.11 14.29 -13.89
CA ALA A 6 -31.15 13.55 -13.07
C ALA A 6 -29.73 13.89 -13.55
N ARG A 7 -29.05 14.78 -12.83
CA ARG A 7 -27.63 15.03 -13.01
C ARG A 7 -26.89 13.75 -12.60
N ARG A 8 -26.48 12.93 -13.56
CA ARG A 8 -25.55 11.83 -13.31
C ARG A 8 -24.29 12.45 -12.70
N LYS A 9 -24.05 12.21 -11.40
CA LYS A 9 -22.73 12.42 -10.84
C LYS A 9 -21.84 11.38 -11.51
N ASN A 10 -20.95 11.83 -12.39
CA ASN A 10 -19.84 10.99 -12.80
C ASN A 10 -18.97 10.77 -11.55
N SER A 11 -19.20 9.65 -10.88
CA SER A 11 -18.30 9.17 -9.85
C SER A 11 -17.09 8.58 -10.57
N SER A 12 -16.02 9.35 -10.72
CA SER A 12 -14.72 8.81 -11.10
C SER A 12 -14.20 8.02 -9.90
N VAL A 13 -14.13 6.70 -10.02
CA VAL A 13 -13.32 5.89 -9.11
C VAL A 13 -11.88 6.11 -9.53
N GLU A 14 -11.21 7.04 -8.86
CA GLU A 14 -9.77 7.06 -8.85
C GLU A 14 -9.32 5.81 -8.08
N ILE A 15 -8.82 4.79 -8.78
CA ILE A 15 -7.95 3.79 -8.15
C ILE A 15 -6.61 4.49 -7.93
N GLY A 16 -6.58 5.49 -7.05
CA GLY A 16 -5.34 6.04 -6.56
C GLY A 16 -4.66 4.95 -5.74
N GLY A 17 -3.36 4.75 -5.97
CA GLY A 17 -2.56 3.72 -5.27
C GLY A 17 -2.89 3.75 -3.78
N GLY A 18 -3.11 2.57 -3.18
CA GLY A 18 -4.06 2.29 -2.09
C GLY A 18 -4.07 3.13 -0.80
N PHE A 19 -3.31 4.22 -0.69
CA PHE A 19 -3.37 5.26 0.35
C PHE A 19 -3.41 4.72 1.77
N PHE A 20 -2.83 3.53 2.00
CA PHE A 20 -2.98 2.81 3.25
C PHE A 20 -2.48 3.65 4.44
N SER A 21 -1.45 4.48 4.24
CA SER A 21 -0.89 5.36 5.27
C SER A 21 -1.87 6.42 5.79
N ARG A 22 -2.92 6.77 5.03
CA ARG A 22 -3.93 7.76 5.46
C ARG A 22 -4.94 7.20 6.46
N THR A 23 -5.12 5.88 6.46
CA THR A 23 -6.12 5.17 7.28
C THR A 23 -5.48 4.11 8.16
N SER A 24 -4.17 4.13 8.31
CA SER A 24 -3.41 3.19 9.13
C SER A 24 -2.55 3.92 10.17
N SER A 25 -2.27 3.23 11.27
CA SER A 25 -1.41 3.71 12.35
C SER A 25 -0.39 2.64 12.74
N GLN A 26 0.61 3.03 13.53
CA GLN A 26 1.70 2.13 13.98
C GLN A 26 2.42 1.41 12.82
N ILE A 27 2.57 2.13 11.69
CA ILE A 27 3.22 1.59 10.49
C ILE A 27 4.70 1.35 10.80
N ARG A 28 5.16 0.11 10.64
CA ARG A 28 6.55 -0.27 10.86
C ARG A 28 7.04 -1.23 9.78
N PHE A 29 8.30 -1.08 9.41
CA PHE A 29 8.99 -2.02 8.55
C PHE A 29 10.00 -2.83 9.37
N THR A 30 9.93 -4.15 9.27
CA THR A 30 10.79 -5.07 10.03
C THR A 30 12.05 -5.42 9.23
N SER A 31 13.10 -5.84 9.92
CA SER A 31 14.34 -6.30 9.29
C SER A 31 14.16 -7.57 8.44
N SER A 32 13.04 -8.28 8.58
CA SER A 32 12.67 -9.46 7.78
C SER A 32 11.83 -9.13 6.54
N GLY A 33 11.62 -7.85 6.23
CA GLY A 33 10.93 -7.41 5.01
C GLY A 33 9.43 -7.23 5.14
N TRP A 34 8.89 -7.27 6.36
CA TRP A 34 7.46 -7.11 6.59
C TRP A 34 7.10 -5.67 6.87
N LEU A 35 6.06 -5.18 6.20
CA LEU A 35 5.38 -3.94 6.54
C LEU A 35 4.16 -4.30 7.39
N GLU A 36 4.12 -3.82 8.62
CA GLU A 36 3.08 -4.09 9.60
C GLU A 36 2.38 -2.78 9.99
N ALA A 37 1.06 -2.82 10.18
CA ALA A 37 0.27 -1.66 10.58
C ALA A 37 -1.05 -2.06 11.26
N LEU A 38 -1.68 -1.11 11.94
CA LEU A 38 -3.09 -1.18 12.33
C LEU A 38 -3.91 -0.42 11.30
N CYS A 39 -4.74 -1.12 10.54
CA CYS A 39 -5.53 -0.54 9.44
C CYS A 39 -6.99 -0.33 9.85
N GLN A 40 -7.56 0.83 9.54
CA GLN A 40 -8.98 1.10 9.78
C GLN A 40 -9.87 0.28 8.85
N THR A 41 -10.91 -0.35 9.41
CA THR A 41 -11.95 -1.06 8.65
C THR A 41 -13.12 -0.13 8.33
N THR A 42 -13.96 -0.53 7.37
CA THR A 42 -15.20 0.19 7.05
C THR A 42 -16.20 0.22 8.22
N SER A 43 -16.11 -0.73 9.15
CA SER A 43 -16.94 -0.82 10.36
C SER A 43 -16.43 0.04 11.53
N SER A 44 -15.52 0.98 11.28
CA SER A 44 -14.91 1.88 12.29
C SER A 44 -13.99 1.21 13.31
N GLY A 45 -13.56 -0.04 13.07
CA GLY A 45 -12.54 -0.72 13.87
C GLY A 45 -11.13 -0.54 13.32
N THR A 46 -10.11 -1.04 14.04
CA THR A 46 -8.76 -1.22 13.51
C THR A 46 -8.36 -2.69 13.59
N VAL A 47 -7.62 -3.16 12.57
CA VAL A 47 -7.18 -4.55 12.47
C VAL A 47 -5.67 -4.59 12.22
N PRO A 48 -4.90 -5.36 13.02
CA PRO A 48 -3.49 -5.62 12.72
C PRO A 48 -3.36 -6.33 11.37
N THR A 49 -2.57 -5.75 10.47
CA THR A 49 -2.35 -6.26 9.11
C THR A 49 -0.86 -6.22 8.79
N SER A 50 -0.40 -7.16 7.99
CA SER A 50 0.99 -7.21 7.51
C SER A 50 1.08 -7.61 6.04
N ILE A 51 2.12 -7.14 5.36
CA ILE A 51 2.47 -7.54 4.00
C ILE A 51 3.98 -7.75 3.88
N ASN A 52 4.40 -8.85 3.25
CA ASN A 52 5.81 -9.13 3.01
C ASN A 52 6.30 -8.39 1.76
N LEU A 53 6.93 -7.24 1.92
CA LEU A 53 7.47 -6.45 0.81
C LEU A 53 8.60 -7.18 0.09
N ASN A 54 9.34 -8.09 0.74
CA ASN A 54 10.37 -8.88 0.08
C ASN A 54 9.80 -9.86 -0.96
N PHE A 55 8.55 -10.28 -0.79
CA PHE A 55 7.86 -11.10 -1.78
C PHE A 55 7.43 -10.28 -3.00
N TYR A 56 6.96 -9.04 -2.79
CA TYR A 56 6.37 -8.22 -3.86
C TYR A 56 7.32 -7.23 -4.53
N LEU A 57 8.50 -6.97 -3.94
CA LEU A 57 9.48 -6.03 -4.48
C LEU A 57 10.75 -6.74 -4.94
N LYS A 58 11.32 -6.26 -6.04
CA LYS A 58 12.60 -6.69 -6.62
C LYS A 58 13.57 -5.51 -6.69
N ASN A 59 14.86 -5.80 -6.66
CA ASN A 59 15.93 -4.82 -6.90
C ASN A 59 16.58 -5.14 -8.25
N ILE A 60 16.37 -4.29 -9.25
CA ILE A 60 16.93 -4.44 -10.59
C ILE A 60 17.87 -3.26 -10.83
N ASN A 61 19.17 -3.57 -10.99
CA ASN A 61 20.21 -2.57 -11.23
C ASN A 61 20.24 -1.43 -10.20
N GLY A 62 19.99 -1.74 -8.93
CA GLY A 62 19.97 -0.75 -7.84
C GLY A 62 18.66 0.02 -7.69
N VAL A 63 17.65 -0.28 -8.52
CA VAL A 63 16.34 0.37 -8.47
C VAL A 63 15.30 -0.61 -7.91
N LEU A 64 14.55 -0.14 -6.89
CA LEU A 64 13.44 -0.87 -6.31
C LEU A 64 12.23 -0.83 -7.24
N GLN A 65 11.65 -1.99 -7.53
CA GLN A 65 10.50 -2.13 -8.44
C GLN A 65 9.52 -3.16 -7.88
N PHE A 66 8.24 -3.08 -8.31
CA PHE A 66 7.30 -4.17 -8.08
C PHE A 66 7.70 -5.40 -8.90
N ALA A 67 7.54 -6.59 -8.32
CA ALA A 67 7.79 -7.84 -9.00
C ALA A 67 6.63 -8.18 -9.94
N ASP A 68 6.90 -8.28 -11.24
CA ASP A 68 5.90 -8.72 -12.24
C ASP A 68 5.49 -10.18 -12.04
N SER A 69 6.38 -10.98 -11.44
CA SER A 69 6.13 -12.36 -11.01
C SER A 69 6.87 -12.61 -9.68
N PRO A 70 6.15 -12.61 -8.54
CA PRO A 70 6.75 -12.91 -7.24
C PRO A 70 7.34 -14.33 -7.14
N PRO A 71 8.40 -14.56 -6.32
CA PRO A 71 8.97 -13.61 -5.37
C PRO A 71 9.97 -12.63 -6.00
N GLY A 72 9.93 -11.37 -5.58
CA GLY A 72 10.85 -10.33 -6.04
C GLY A 72 12.23 -10.34 -5.34
N ASN A 73 12.27 -10.71 -4.06
CA ASN A 73 13.49 -10.91 -3.26
C ASN A 73 14.48 -9.73 -3.25
N PHE A 74 14.00 -8.48 -3.23
CA PHE A 74 14.89 -7.31 -3.25
C PHE A 74 15.93 -7.28 -2.12
N MET A 75 15.62 -7.87 -0.96
CA MET A 75 16.53 -7.89 0.19
C MET A 75 17.77 -8.77 -0.02
N ALA A 76 17.77 -9.65 -1.03
CA ALA A 76 18.96 -10.42 -1.40
C ALA A 76 20.14 -9.51 -1.78
N THR A 77 19.85 -8.38 -2.43
CA THR A 77 20.85 -7.44 -2.95
C THR A 77 20.78 -6.04 -2.34
N ALA A 78 19.68 -5.67 -1.68
CA ALA A 78 19.58 -4.42 -0.91
C ALA A 78 20.20 -4.55 0.50
N ARG A 79 20.71 -3.45 1.06
CA ARG A 79 21.29 -3.39 2.41
C ARG A 79 20.76 -2.15 3.13
N ASN A 80 20.72 -2.20 4.47
CA ASN A 80 20.27 -1.09 5.33
C ASN A 80 18.88 -0.54 4.95
N VAL A 81 17.95 -1.44 4.61
CA VAL A 81 16.59 -1.08 4.18
C VAL A 81 15.81 -0.50 5.35
N THR A 82 15.26 0.70 5.18
CA THR A 82 14.38 1.36 6.15
C THR A 82 13.15 1.92 5.43
N LEU A 83 12.06 2.10 6.16
CA LEU A 83 10.85 2.75 5.66
C LEU A 83 10.67 4.08 6.37
N THR A 84 10.61 5.17 5.60
CA THR A 84 10.25 6.50 6.10
C THR A 84 8.87 6.85 5.56
N PRO A 85 7.85 7.03 6.42
CA PRO A 85 6.55 7.52 5.98
C PRO A 85 6.70 8.87 5.25
N ALA A 86 6.02 9.05 4.12
CA ALA A 86 5.95 10.34 3.45
C ALA A 86 5.21 11.34 4.36
N GLN A 87 5.79 12.54 4.52
CA GLN A 87 5.21 13.65 5.28
C GLN A 87 4.00 14.26 4.56
#